data_AF-A0A3D1AJ17-F1
#
_entry.id   AF-A0A3D1AJ17-F1
#
_cell.length_a   1.000
_cell.length_b   1.000
_cell.length_c   1.000
_cell.angle_alpha   90.00
_cell.angle_beta   90.00
_cell.angle_gamma   90.00
#
_symmetry.space_group_name_H-M   'P 1'
#
loop_
_entity.id
_entity.type
_entity.pdbx_description
1 polymer ?
#
loop_
_entity_poly.entity_id
_entity_poly.type
_entity_poly.pdbx_seq_one_letter_code
_entity_poly.pdbx_strand_id
1 'polypeptide(L)' 'EMLMNALRQLRKELAQQEKMPAYIIFSDASLQDIVYKKPLTLEAFADVKGVGEMKLEKYGKTFIPLIRSILTNS' A
#
# COMPACT_ATOMS: atom_id res chain seq x y z
N GLU A 1 -13.20 2.92 5.87
CA GLU A 1 -12.61 4.26 5.68
C GLU A 1 -11.21 4.42 6.29
N MET A 2 -10.97 3.96 7.53
CA MET A 2 -9.66 4.12 8.20
C MET A 2 -8.46 3.57 7.41
N LEU A 3 -8.54 2.35 6.87
CA LEU A 3 -7.45 1.78 6.07
C LEU A 3 -7.14 2.59 4.81
N MET A 4 -8.16 3.08 4.09
CA MET A 4 -7.95 3.90 2.89
C MET A 4 -7.22 5.21 3.23
N ASN A 5 -7.60 5.85 4.34
CA ASN A 5 -6.95 7.08 4.79
C ASN A 5 -5.49 6.84 5.20
N ALA A 6 -5.23 5.75 5.93
CA ALA A 6 -3.87 5.35 6.30
C ALA A 6 -3.00 5.07 5.07
N LEU A 7 -3.53 4.34 4.08
CA LEU A 7 -2.82 4.06 2.82
C LEU A 7 -2.53 5.32 2.02
N ARG A 8 -3.48 6.27 1.93
CA ARG A 8 -3.27 7.57 1.27
C ARG A 8 -2.18 8.38 1.96
N GLN A 9 -2.17 8.38 3.29
CA GLN A 9 -1.17 9.08 4.09
C GLN A 9 0.22 8.48 3.88
N LEU A 10 0.37 7.16 4.00
CA LEU A 10 1.64 6.47 3.75
C LEU A 10 2.14 6.72 2.32
N ARG A 11 1.25 6.63 1.32
CA ARG A 11 1.61 6.92 -0.07
C ARG A 11 2.15 8.33 -0.23
N LYS A 12 1.54 9.33 0.41
CA LYS A 12 1.98 10.72 0.36
C LYS A 12 3.38 10.89 0.97
N GLU A 13 3.63 10.26 2.10
CA GLU A 13 4.93 10.28 2.79
C GLU A 13 6.04 9.68 1.91
N LEU A 14 5.79 8.50 1.32
CA LEU A 14 6.73 7.85 0.41
C LEU A 14 7.00 8.69 -0.84
N ALA A 15 5.96 9.28 -1.44
CA ALA A 15 6.13 10.17 -2.58
C ALA A 15 7.00 11.39 -2.25
N GLN A 16 6.80 11.98 -1.06
CA GLN A 16 7.61 13.10 -0.60
C GLN A 16 9.08 12.68 -0.40
N GLN A 17 9.32 11.52 0.23
CA GLN A 17 10.67 10.98 0.42
C GLN A 17 11.38 10.72 -0.91
N GLU A 18 10.65 10.20 -1.91
CA GLU A 18 11.18 9.91 -3.23
C GLU A 18 11.19 11.10 -4.19
N LYS A 19 10.65 12.25 -3.77
CA LYS A 19 10.46 13.45 -4.62
C LYS A 19 9.67 13.16 -5.90
N MET A 20 8.65 12.31 -5.79
CA MET A 20 7.78 11.88 -6.90
C MET A 20 6.31 12.20 -6.60
N PRO A 21 5.46 12.35 -7.63
CA PRO A 21 4.02 12.42 -7.43
C PRO A 21 3.46 11.14 -6.78
N ALA A 22 2.48 11.28 -5.88
CA ALA A 22 1.88 10.15 -5.13
C ALA A 22 1.37 9.01 -6.01
N TYR A 23 0.79 9.32 -7.16
CA TYR A 23 0.23 8.33 -8.09
C TYR A 23 1.31 7.41 -8.70
N ILE A 24 2.59 7.82 -8.70
CA ILE A 24 3.72 6.99 -9.16
C ILE A 24 3.97 5.83 -8.19
N ILE A 25 3.89 6.11 -6.87
CA ILE A 25 4.02 5.08 -5.83
C ILE A 25 2.90 4.05 -6.00
N PHE A 26 1.64 4.49 -5.90
CA PHE A 26 0.47 3.67 -6.19
C PHE A 26 -0.69 4.51 -6.73
N SER A 27 -1.38 3.98 -7.74
CA SER A 27 -2.63 4.57 -8.22
C SER A 27 -3.73 4.46 -7.15
N ASP A 28 -4.77 5.27 -7.27
CA ASP A 28 -5.94 5.14 -6.40
C ASP A 28 -6.63 3.77 -6.56
N ALA A 29 -6.62 3.22 -7.77
CA ALA A 29 -7.14 1.87 -8.03
C ALA A 29 -6.32 0.78 -7.30
N SER A 30 -5.00 0.94 -7.23
CA SER A 30 -4.14 0.03 -6.46
C SER A 30 -4.45 0.12 -4.96
N LEU A 31 -4.62 1.33 -4.41
CA LEU A 31 -4.99 1.49 -3.01
C LEU A 31 -6.38 0.89 -2.71
N GLN A 32 -7.35 1.06 -3.61
CA GLN A 32 -8.67 0.42 -3.50
C GLN A 32 -8.57 -1.10 -3.49
N ASP A 33 -7.73 -1.67 -4.36
CA ASP A 33 -7.54 -3.13 -4.39
C ASP A 33 -6.83 -3.65 -3.14
N ILE A 34 -5.90 -2.88 -2.56
CA ILE A 34 -5.31 -3.18 -1.24
C ILE A 34 -6.39 -3.18 -0.15
N VAL A 35 -7.29 -2.19 -0.14
CA VAL A 35 -8.39 -2.13 0.84
C VAL A 35 -9.35 -3.32 0.69
N TYR A 36 -9.58 -3.75 -0.55
CA TYR A 36 -10.44 -4.90 -0.86
C TYR A 36 -9.80 -6.22 -0.44
N LYS A 37 -8.55 -6.47 -0.84
CA LYS A 37 -7.83 -7.74 -0.61
C LYS A 37 -7.22 -7.86 0.79
N LYS A 38 -6.92 -6.74 1.45
CA LYS A 38 -6.29 -6.67 2.78
C LYS A 38 -5.06 -7.60 2.91
N PRO A 39 -4.08 -7.48 2.01
CA PRO A 39 -2.94 -8.40 1.98
C PRO A 39 -2.09 -8.28 3.25
N LEU A 40 -1.80 -9.44 3.86
CA LEU A 40 -1.01 -9.54 5.10
C LEU A 40 0.33 -10.28 4.92
N THR A 41 0.62 -10.75 3.70
CA THR A 41 1.88 -11.41 3.32
C THR A 41 2.39 -10.84 1.99
N LEU A 42 3.65 -11.11 1.65
CA LEU A 42 4.24 -10.64 0.39
C LEU A 42 3.56 -11.28 -0.82
N GLU A 43 3.20 -12.56 -0.72
CA GLU A 43 2.49 -13.30 -1.76
C GLU A 43 1.12 -12.66 -2.02
N ALA A 44 0.34 -12.40 -0.97
CA ALA A 44 -0.95 -11.73 -1.11
C ALA A 44 -0.81 -10.29 -1.62
N PHE A 45 0.29 -9.60 -1.28
CA PHE A 45 0.56 -8.25 -1.76
C PHE A 45 0.96 -8.24 -3.25
N ALA A 46 1.62 -9.29 -3.73
CA ALA A 46 1.97 -9.47 -5.13
C ALA A 46 0.73 -9.60 -6.03
N ASP A 47 -0.38 -10.14 -5.50
CA ASP A 47 -1.63 -10.27 -6.24
C ASP A 47 -2.40 -8.95 -6.41
N VAL A 48 -1.99 -7.86 -5.74
CA VAL A 48 -2.66 -6.56 -5.83
C VAL A 48 -2.46 -5.93 -7.21
N LYS A 49 -3.55 -5.42 -7.79
CA LYS A 49 -3.52 -4.72 -9.08
C LYS A 49 -2.58 -3.51 -9.04
N GLY A 50 -1.57 -3.54 -9.92
CA GLY A 50 -0.57 -2.48 -10.03
C GLY A 50 0.60 -2.61 -9.04
N VAL A 51 0.70 -3.74 -8.33
CA VAL A 51 1.94 -4.19 -7.67
C VAL A 51 2.66 -5.14 -8.63
N GLY A 52 3.76 -4.68 -9.23
CA GLY A 52 4.73 -5.56 -9.91
C GLY A 52 5.93 -5.85 -9.00
N GLU A 53 6.86 -6.69 -9.44
CA GLU A 53 8.04 -7.12 -8.68
C GLU A 53 8.79 -5.96 -8.01
N MET A 54 9.13 -4.91 -8.77
CA MET A 54 9.80 -3.72 -8.23
C MET A 54 9.03 -3.09 -7.05
N LYS A 55 7.70 -2.99 -7.17
CA LYS A 55 6.86 -2.37 -6.13
C LYS A 55 6.67 -3.30 -4.94
N LEU A 56 6.60 -4.61 -5.18
CA LEU A 56 6.54 -5.62 -4.13
C LEU A 56 7.80 -5.55 -3.26
N GLU A 57 8.98 -5.55 -3.88
CA GLU A 57 10.25 -5.47 -3.17
C GLU A 57 10.39 -4.15 -2.41
N LYS A 58 10.04 -3.04 -3.06
CA LYS A 58 10.26 -1.70 -2.51
C LYS A 58 9.25 -1.31 -1.43
N TYR A 59 7.98 -1.69 -1.60
CA TYR A 59 6.89 -1.18 -0.75
C TYR A 59 6.20 -2.26 0.08
N GLY A 60 6.34 -3.55 -0.24
CA GLY A 60 5.65 -4.62 0.49
C GLY A 60 5.97 -4.62 1.99
N LYS A 61 7.25 -4.44 2.34
CA LYS A 61 7.71 -4.38 3.74
C LYS A 61 7.23 -3.14 4.51
N THR A 62 6.72 -2.13 3.83
CA THR A 62 6.18 -0.90 4.45
C THR A 62 4.66 -0.95 4.52
N PHE A 63 3.99 -1.38 3.45
CA PHE A 63 2.54 -1.43 3.39
C PHE A 63 1.94 -2.56 4.23
N ILE A 64 2.53 -3.75 4.21
CA ILE A 64 1.98 -4.92 4.93
C ILE A 64 1.89 -4.67 6.46
N PRO A 65 2.93 -4.15 7.14
CA PRO A 65 2.82 -3.85 8.57
C PRO A 65 1.76 -2.79 8.89
N LEU A 66 1.62 -1.76 8.04
CA LEU A 66 0.56 -0.76 8.19
C LEU A 66 -0.83 -1.41 8.08
N ILE A 67 -1.07 -2.21 7.05
CA ILE A 67 -2.35 -2.89 6.84
C ILE A 67 -2.67 -3.77 8.06
N ARG A 68 -1.69 -4.56 8.51
CA ARG A 68 -1.83 -5.42 9.69
C ARG A 68 -2.20 -4.60 10.93
N SER A 69 -1.46 -3.52 11.20
CA SER A 69 -1.70 -2.63 12.34
C SER A 69 -3.11 -2.04 12.32
N ILE A 70 -3.58 -1.57 11.18
CA ILE A 70 -4.93 -0.99 11.07
C ILE A 70 -6.03 -2.04 11.27
N LEU A 71 -5.82 -3.28 10.83
CA LEU A 71 -6.83 -4.35 10.96
C LEU A 71 -6.87 -4.99 12.35
N THR A 72 -5.76 -5.00 13.09
CA THR A 72 -5.72 -5.56 14.45
C THR A 72 -6.22 -4.57 15.51
N ASN A 73 -6.24 -3.28 15.21
CA ASN A 73 -6.75 -2.23 16.11
C ASN A 73 -8.24 -1.90 15.87
N SER A 74 -9.05 -2.86 15.42
CA SER A 74 -10.51 -2.72 15.20
C SER A 74 -11.29 -3.82 15.89
#